data_AF-A0A1G7P043-F1
#
_entry.id   AF-A0A1G7P043-F1
#
_cell.length_a   1.000
_cell.length_b   1.000
_cell.length_c   1.000
_cell.angle_alpha   90.00
_cell.angle_beta   90.00
_cell.angle_gamma   90.00
#
_symmetry.space_group_name_H-M   'P 1'
#
loop_
_entity.id
_entity.type
_entity.pdbx_description
1 polymer ?
#
loop_
_entity_poly.entity_id
_entity_poly.type
_entity_poly.pdbx_seq_one_letter_code
_entity_poly.pdbx_strand_id
1 'polypeptide(L)'
;MTGYEVSPELLQDRVRTLTRLAELTGDLVATASRLAERHPLLGTAPPAQDLSRRLQDAGSGLAGEVGAAEREVREFRRMLAEIGTAYTDTDEEQARKAAR
;
A
#
# COMPACT_ATOMS: atom_id res chain seq x y z
N MET A 1 31.96 -14.05 8.59
CA MET A 1 30.80 -13.26 9.06
C MET A 1 30.25 -12.55 7.84
N THR A 2 29.16 -13.05 7.24
CA THR A 2 28.54 -12.45 6.06
C THR A 2 27.81 -11.19 6.49
N GLY A 3 28.47 -10.04 6.37
CA GLY A 3 27.82 -8.74 6.47
C GLY A 3 26.95 -8.54 5.24
N TYR A 4 25.70 -8.14 5.45
CA TYR A 4 24.84 -7.69 4.36
C TYR A 4 25.18 -6.24 4.06
N GLU A 5 25.60 -5.95 2.83
CA GLU A 5 25.80 -4.59 2.34
C GLU A 5 24.43 -4.03 1.93
N VAL A 6 23.93 -3.07 2.70
CA VAL A 6 22.66 -2.39 2.43
C VAL A 6 22.99 -1.08 1.73
N SER A 7 22.62 -0.95 0.46
CA SER A 7 22.68 0.34 -0.25
C SER A 7 21.45 1.18 0.13
N PRO A 8 21.62 2.32 0.82
CA PRO A 8 20.51 3.18 1.22
C PRO A 8 19.71 3.72 0.02
N GLU A 9 20.40 3.98 -1.09
CA GLU A 9 19.83 4.48 -2.34
C GLU A 9 18.86 3.45 -2.95
N LEU A 10 19.26 2.18 -3.01
CA LEU A 10 18.39 1.09 -3.50
C LEU A 10 17.17 0.89 -2.58
N LEU A 11 17.34 1.08 -1.27
CA LEU A 11 16.23 1.03 -0.31
C LEU A 11 15.21 2.15 -0.58
N GLN A 12 15.71 3.35 -0.85
CA GLN A 12 14.89 4.54 -1.12
C GLN A 12 14.09 4.41 -2.41
N ASP A 13 14.69 3.86 -3.48
CA ASP A 13 14.00 3.56 -4.74
C ASP A 13 12.91 2.49 -4.57
N ARG A 14 13.17 1.48 -3.73
CA ARG A 14 12.18 0.46 -3.38
C ARG A 14 11.00 1.07 -2.64
N VAL A 15 11.27 1.93 -1.65
CA VAL A 15 10.26 2.70 -0.90
C VAL A 15 9.40 3.56 -1.83
N ARG A 16 10.03 4.22 -2.81
CA ARG A 16 9.33 5.05 -3.79
C ARG A 16 8.40 4.23 -4.69
N THR A 17 8.88 3.08 -5.17
CA THR A 17 8.09 2.15 -5.98
C THR A 17 6.87 1.64 -5.22
N LEU A 18 7.05 1.25 -3.96
CA LEU A 18 5.97 0.79 -3.09
C LEU A 18 4.96 1.89 -2.77
N THR A 19 5.42 3.14 -2.58
CA THR A 19 4.53 4.29 -2.38
C THR A 19 3.62 4.50 -3.59
N ARG A 20 4.18 4.43 -4.81
CA ARG A 20 3.38 4.57 -6.03
C ARG A 20 2.37 3.44 -6.21
N LEU A 21 2.74 2.21 -5.82
CA LEU A 21 1.82 1.08 -5.82
C LEU A 21 0.67 1.29 -4.82
N ALA A 22 0.96 1.81 -3.62
CA ALA A 22 -0.07 2.16 -2.64
C ALA A 22 -1.03 3.23 -3.16
N GLU A 23 -0.54 4.27 -3.82
CA GLU A 23 -1.36 5.33 -4.41
C GLU A 23 -2.33 4.78 -5.48
N LEU A 24 -1.81 3.98 -6.43
CA LEU A 24 -2.64 3.32 -7.46
C LEU A 24 -3.67 2.37 -6.84
N THR A 25 -3.30 1.71 -5.75
CA THR A 25 -4.19 0.82 -4.98
C THR A 25 -5.29 1.63 -4.30
N GLY A 26 -4.97 2.78 -3.71
CA GLY A 26 -5.95 3.72 -3.13
C GLY A 26 -6.92 4.29 -4.17
N ASP A 27 -6.46 4.63 -5.36
CA ASP A 27 -7.32 5.08 -6.47
C ASP A 27 -8.30 3.97 -6.91
N LEU A 28 -7.85 2.72 -6.89
CA LEU A 28 -8.70 1.56 -7.15
C LEU A 28 -9.74 1.37 -6.04
N VAL A 29 -9.38 1.50 -4.76
CA VAL A 29 -10.36 1.51 -3.64
C VAL A 29 -11.39 2.58 -3.88
N ALA A 30 -10.98 3.82 -4.14
CA ALA A 30 -11.89 4.94 -4.32
C ALA A 30 -12.86 4.68 -5.48
N THR A 31 -12.38 4.06 -6.56
CA THR A 31 -13.21 3.70 -7.72
C THR A 31 -14.18 2.55 -7.39
N ALA A 32 -13.71 1.52 -6.69
CA ALA A 32 -14.51 0.38 -6.27
C ALA A 32 -15.59 0.78 -5.25
N SER A 33 -15.26 1.62 -4.26
CA SER A 33 -16.21 2.16 -3.29
C SER A 33 -17.29 3.01 -3.98
N ARG A 34 -16.91 3.90 -4.91
CA ARG A 34 -17.90 4.65 -5.70
C ARG A 34 -18.80 3.75 -6.54
N LEU A 35 -18.29 2.62 -7.02
CA LEU A 35 -19.08 1.62 -7.73
C LEU A 35 -20.05 0.89 -6.78
N ALA A 36 -19.59 0.54 -5.58
CA ALA A 36 -20.41 -0.09 -4.54
C ALA A 36 -21.52 0.84 -4.02
N GLU A 37 -21.25 2.14 -3.93
CA GLU A 37 -22.22 3.17 -3.52
C GLU A 37 -23.27 3.47 -4.61
N ARG A 38 -22.95 3.18 -5.89
CA ARG A 38 -23.97 3.29 -6.94
C ARG A 38 -24.96 2.16 -6.77
N HIS A 39 -26.25 2.50 -6.75
CA HIS A 39 -27.31 1.56 -7.09
C HIS A 39 -27.36 1.47 -8.62
N PRO A 40 -26.79 0.43 -9.25
CA PRO A 40 -26.90 0.30 -10.70
C PRO A 40 -28.38 0.16 -11.04
N LEU A 41 -28.88 1.07 -11.88
CA LEU A 41 -30.26 1.09 -12.37
C LEU A 41 -30.40 -0.02 -13.41
N LEU A 42 -30.45 -1.27 -12.95
CA LEU A 42 -30.60 -2.47 -13.78
C LEU A 42 -32.08 -2.78 -14.08
N GLY A 43 -33.00 -1.93 -13.59
CA GLY A 43 -34.45 -2.10 -13.67
C GLY A 43 -35.07 -2.61 -12.37
N THR A 44 -36.39 -2.76 -12.34
CA THR A 44 -37.16 -3.21 -11.15
C THR A 44 -37.48 -4.71 -11.15
N ALA A 45 -37.09 -5.43 -12.21
CA ALA A 45 -37.31 -6.87 -12.28
C ALA A 45 -36.54 -7.58 -11.15
N PRO A 46 -37.13 -8.61 -10.49
CA PRO A 46 -36.46 -9.36 -9.43
C PRO A 46 -35.01 -9.81 -9.75
N PRO A 47 -34.68 -10.36 -10.93
CA PRO A 47 -33.29 -10.71 -11.26
C PRO A 47 -32.36 -9.51 -11.40
N ALA A 48 -32.87 -8.33 -11.79
CA ALA A 48 -32.07 -7.11 -11.87
C ALA A 48 -31.74 -6.55 -10.48
N GLN A 49 -32.66 -6.69 -9.52
CA GLN A 49 -32.41 -6.33 -8.13
C GLN A 49 -31.38 -7.24 -7.47
N ASP A 50 -31.46 -8.56 -7.73
CA ASP A 50 -30.47 -9.52 -7.24
C ASP A 50 -29.06 -9.24 -7.80
N LEU A 51 -28.96 -8.95 -9.10
CA LEU A 51 -27.70 -8.56 -9.73
C LEU A 51 -27.15 -7.24 -9.17
N SER A 52 -28.01 -6.25 -8.93
CA SER A 52 -27.64 -4.97 -8.33
C SER A 52 -27.01 -5.18 -6.95
N ARG A 53 -27.67 -5.97 -6.10
CA ARG A 53 -27.18 -6.33 -4.77
C ARG A 53 -25.84 -7.06 -4.82
N ARG A 54 -25.70 -8.07 -5.68
CA ARG A 54 -24.45 -8.84 -5.82
C ARG A 54 -23.27 -7.96 -6.25
N LEU A 55 -23.51 -6.97 -7.11
CA LEU A 55 -22.49 -6.01 -7.51
C LEU A 55 -22.08 -5.09 -6.35
N GLN A 56 -23.03 -4.66 -5.51
CA GLN A 56 -22.74 -3.87 -4.32
C GLN A 56 -21.93 -4.67 -3.29
N ASP A 57 -22.29 -5.93 -3.07
CA ASP A 57 -21.58 -6.83 -2.16
C ASP A 57 -20.14 -7.08 -2.66
N ALA A 58 -19.97 -7.35 -3.96
CA ALA A 58 -18.65 -7.54 -4.57
C ALA A 58 -17.79 -6.26 -4.52
N GLY A 59 -18.39 -5.09 -4.78
CA GLY A 59 -17.70 -3.80 -4.68
C GLY A 59 -17.24 -3.49 -3.26
N SER A 60 -18.07 -3.80 -2.26
CA SER A 60 -17.73 -3.64 -0.84
C SER A 60 -16.62 -4.59 -0.39
N GLY A 61 -16.66 -5.85 -0.83
CA GLY A 61 -15.60 -6.82 -0.58
C GLY A 61 -14.25 -6.38 -1.17
N LEU A 62 -14.26 -5.96 -2.43
CA LEU A 62 -13.07 -5.45 -3.12
C LEU A 62 -12.48 -4.22 -2.41
N ALA A 63 -13.31 -3.26 -2.01
CA ALA A 63 -12.85 -2.09 -1.26
C ALA A 63 -12.18 -2.47 0.07
N GLY A 64 -12.71 -3.49 0.76
CA GLY A 64 -12.13 -4.02 2.00
C GLY A 64 -10.75 -4.67 1.79
N GLU A 65 -10.63 -5.56 0.80
CA GLU A 65 -9.37 -6.25 0.47
C GLU A 65 -8.28 -5.27 0.03
N VAL A 66 -8.63 -4.36 -0.88
CA VAL A 66 -7.68 -3.37 -1.41
C VAL A 66 -7.26 -2.38 -0.31
N GLY A 67 -8.16 -1.99 0.60
CA GLY A 67 -7.82 -1.20 1.78
C GLY A 67 -6.92 -1.93 2.78
N ALA A 68 -6.99 -3.26 2.88
CA ALA A 68 -6.05 -4.05 3.67
C ALA A 68 -4.66 -4.06 3.06
N ALA A 69 -4.57 -4.26 1.74
CA ALA A 69 -3.31 -4.17 1.01
C ALA A 69 -2.65 -2.79 1.14
N GLU A 70 -3.43 -1.71 1.07
CA GLU A 70 -2.90 -0.35 1.28
C GLU A 70 -2.25 -0.18 2.66
N ARG A 71 -2.88 -0.71 3.72
CA ARG A 71 -2.34 -0.66 5.08
C ARG A 71 -1.01 -1.40 5.18
N GLU A 72 -0.92 -2.61 4.64
CA GLU A 72 0.30 -3.40 4.64
C GLU A 72 1.45 -2.69 3.91
N VAL A 73 1.17 -2.08 2.76
CA VAL A 73 2.20 -1.32 2.01
C VAL A 73 2.66 -0.09 2.80
N ARG A 74 1.76 0.61 3.49
CA ARG A 74 2.12 1.75 4.36
C ARG A 74 2.99 1.32 5.55
N GLU A 75 2.63 0.22 6.20
CA GLU A 75 3.41 -0.38 7.30
C GLU A 75 4.80 -0.79 6.82
N PHE A 76 4.89 -1.49 5.69
CA PHE A 76 6.17 -1.92 5.12
C PHE A 76 7.05 -0.74 4.71
N ARG A 77 6.45 0.33 4.17
CA ARG A 77 7.17 1.58 3.88
C ARG A 77 7.77 2.20 5.13
N ARG A 78 7.00 2.26 6.21
CA ARG A 78 7.46 2.80 7.50
C ARG A 78 8.64 1.99 8.03
N MET A 79 8.53 0.66 8.00
CA MET A 79 9.60 -0.24 8.43
C MET A 79 10.88 -0.02 7.62
N LEU A 80 10.78 0.08 6.28
CA LEU A 80 11.95 0.34 5.44
C LEU A 80 12.59 1.70 5.73
N ALA A 81 11.79 2.74 5.99
CA ALA A 81 12.31 4.05 6.37
C ALA A 81 13.05 4.01 7.72
N GLU A 82 12.48 3.33 8.72
CA GLU A 82 13.12 3.15 10.04
C GLU A 82 14.44 2.40 9.94
N ILE A 83 14.49 1.33 9.12
CA ILE A 83 15.72 0.59 8.83
C ILE A 83 16.76 1.50 8.16
N GLY A 84 16.37 2.25 7.13
CA GLY A 84 17.28 3.16 6.42
C GLY A 84 17.90 4.22 7.34
N THR A 85 17.11 4.80 8.23
CA THR A 85 17.60 5.74 9.24
C THR A 85 18.61 5.08 10.18
N ALA A 86 18.30 3.88 10.69
CA ALA A 86 19.20 3.16 11.61
C ALA A 86 20.57 2.85 10.99
N TYR A 87 20.61 2.48 9.69
CA TYR A 87 21.86 2.28 8.97
C TYR A 87 22.65 3.59 8.80
N THR A 88 21.98 4.67 8.41
CA THR A 88 22.61 5.99 8.24
C THR A 88 23.19 6.50 9.55
N ASP A 89 22.44 6.41 10.65
CA ASP A 89 22.90 6.81 11.99
C ASP A 89 24.10 5.99 12.45
N THR A 90 24.10 4.68 12.16
CA THR A 90 25.22 3.79 12.48
C THR A 90 26.47 4.16 11.69
N ASP A 91 26.34 4.39 10.39
CA ASP A 91 27.46 4.77 9.53
C ASP A 91 28.06 6.12 9.96
N GLU A 92 27.21 7.10 10.29
CA GLU A 92 27.65 8.40 10.83
C GLU A 92 28.38 8.25 12.17
N GLU A 93 27.89 7.41 13.08
CA GLU A 93 28.52 7.21 14.37
C GLU A 93 29.88 6.49 14.26
N GLN A 94 29.98 5.52 13.35
CA GLN A 94 31.27 4.86 13.05
C GLN A 94 32.25 5.84 12.41
N ALA A 95 31.81 6.67 11.47
CA ALA A 95 32.65 7.71 10.87
C ALA A 95 33.18 8.71 11.91
N ARG A 96 32.34 9.14 12.87
CA ARG A 96 32.75 10.02 13.98
C ARG A 96 33.76 9.36 14.92
N LYS A 97 33.65 8.04 15.16
CA LYS A 97 34.59 7.28 15.99
C LYS A 97 35.94 7.08 15.30
N ALA A 98 35.96 6.88 13.98
CA ALA A 98 37.18 6.72 13.20
C ALA A 98 37.96 8.04 12.99
N ALA A 99 37.30 9.18 13.12
CA ALA A 99 37.90 10.51 13.00
C ALA A 99 38.48 11.09 14.32
N ARG A 100 38.39 10.34 15.42
CA ARG A 100 38.96 10.69 16.74
C ARG A 100 40.19 9.84 17.05
#